data_AF-A0A9X2AE32-F1
#
_entry.id   AF-A0A9X2AE32-F1
#
_cell.length_a   1.000
_cell.length_b   1.000
_cell.length_c   1.000
_cell.angle_alpha   90.00
_cell.angle_beta   90.00
_cell.angle_gamma   90.00
#
_symmetry.space_group_name_H-M   'P 1'
#
loop_
_entity.id
_entity.type
_entity.pdbx_description
1 polymer ?
#
loop_
_entity_poly.entity_id
_entity_poly.type
_entity_poly.pdbx_seq_one_letter_code
_entity_poly.pdbx_strand_id
1 'polypeptide(L)'
;MNNPDSAHPNRITVPVRTDEQPAGTPAQQAFRQAILDVENLRERLRDLRAEQAEARRRYWQQVGPAATAVVDARHALYPALEEALLISYFSRLEEQQITALLLGNARTLENRFGEDEGEIIRKYAPAGGPRQEAFGPEPEASKVSTTEPAFIPDPSLPPHEQAAAAARARRKTKAQRKEEAAAQADQQQLESNAKTIYRQLARVHHPDLERDPEKQAAKTAQMQRITEAYEADDLYTLLQLLAETGPADSETDDVLARYTRALLQQQTQLKQEMNELKYGAQGFMLSGTGKKQELELRQLKRDLRAEAEYVQHVGQLIGEAEGLRDLLRQLSAEGLDHI
;
A
#
# COMPACT_ATOMS: atom_id res chain seq x y z
N MET A 1 21.81 -27.13 74.44
CA MET A 1 22.27 -25.77 74.11
C MET A 1 21.46 -25.28 72.92
N ASN A 2 20.69 -24.20 73.15
CA ASN A 2 20.21 -23.13 72.26
C ASN A 2 20.26 -23.41 70.74
N ASN A 3 19.24 -23.17 69.92
CA ASN A 3 18.30 -22.06 69.94
C ASN A 3 17.03 -22.40 69.12
N PRO A 4 15.87 -21.79 69.44
CA PRO A 4 14.64 -21.82 68.67
C PRO A 4 14.63 -20.65 67.67
N ASP A 5 14.41 -20.92 66.38
CA ASP A 5 13.79 -20.00 65.41
C ASP A 5 13.95 -20.55 63.99
N SER A 6 12.92 -21.23 63.52
CA SER A 6 12.61 -21.31 62.09
C SER A 6 11.10 -21.27 61.97
N ALA A 7 10.52 -20.12 62.34
CA ALA A 7 9.19 -19.74 61.89
C ALA A 7 9.27 -19.54 60.37
N HIS A 8 9.10 -20.62 59.61
CA HIS A 8 8.81 -20.49 58.19
C HIS A 8 7.48 -19.76 58.07
N PRO A 9 7.42 -18.56 57.45
CA PRO A 9 6.15 -17.87 57.28
C PRO A 9 5.23 -18.78 56.48
N ASN A 10 4.01 -19.00 56.99
CA ASN A 10 2.93 -19.66 56.27
C ASN A 10 2.93 -19.12 54.84
N ARG A 11 3.05 -20.02 53.86
CA ARG A 11 2.81 -19.68 52.46
C ARG A 11 1.39 -19.12 52.37
N ILE A 12 1.28 -17.80 52.33
CA ILE A 12 0.08 -17.13 51.89
C ILE A 12 -0.01 -17.47 50.40
N THR A 13 -0.69 -18.56 50.09
CA THR A 13 -1.23 -18.77 48.74
C THR A 13 -2.29 -17.71 48.55
N VAL A 14 -1.86 -16.56 48.02
CA VAL A 14 -2.77 -15.61 47.41
C VAL A 14 -3.55 -16.40 46.35
N PRO A 15 -4.88 -16.50 46.43
CA PRO A 15 -5.64 -17.03 45.32
C PRO A 15 -5.42 -16.04 44.18
N VAL A 16 -4.58 -16.41 43.22
CA VAL A 16 -4.59 -15.78 41.90
C VAL A 16 -6.00 -16.03 41.38
N ARG A 17 -6.86 -15.02 41.49
CA ARG A 17 -8.11 -14.99 40.75
C ARG A 17 -7.72 -14.88 39.28
N THR A 18 -7.56 -16.02 38.63
CA THR A 18 -7.38 -16.14 37.17
C THR A 18 -8.71 -15.97 36.42
N ASP A 19 -9.61 -15.12 36.94
CA ASP A 19 -10.93 -14.86 36.35
C ASP A 19 -11.04 -13.41 35.88
N GLU A 20 -9.99 -12.87 35.26
CA GLU A 20 -10.20 -11.86 34.23
C GLU A 20 -10.50 -12.61 32.94
N GLN A 21 -11.76 -13.00 32.80
CA GLN A 21 -12.31 -13.42 31.52
C GLN A 21 -11.89 -12.39 30.47
N PRO A 22 -11.20 -12.79 29.39
CA PRO A 22 -10.71 -11.82 28.42
C PRO A 22 -11.90 -10.98 27.92
N ALA A 23 -11.76 -9.66 28.03
CA ALA A 23 -12.84 -8.71 27.81
C ALA A 23 -13.30 -8.74 26.34
N GLY A 24 -14.28 -9.60 26.04
CA GLY A 24 -14.94 -9.71 24.75
C GLY A 24 -15.22 -11.16 24.30
N THR A 25 -15.99 -11.31 23.23
CA THR A 25 -16.24 -12.60 22.58
C THR A 25 -14.95 -13.15 21.95
N PRO A 26 -14.87 -14.47 21.65
CA PRO A 26 -13.73 -15.03 20.92
C PRO A 26 -13.48 -14.33 19.57
N ALA A 27 -14.52 -13.87 18.88
CA ALA A 27 -14.40 -13.14 17.62
C ALA A 27 -13.77 -11.74 17.82
N GLN A 28 -14.18 -11.01 18.86
CA GLN A 28 -13.57 -9.72 19.22
C GLN A 28 -12.08 -9.88 19.56
N GLN A 29 -11.72 -10.90 20.33
CA GLN A 29 -10.32 -11.18 20.68
C GLN A 29 -9.50 -11.53 19.45
N ALA A 30 -10.01 -12.39 18.57
CA ALA A 30 -9.35 -12.79 17.34
C ALA A 30 -9.10 -11.58 16.40
N PHE A 31 -10.09 -10.69 16.29
CA PHE A 31 -9.96 -9.47 15.49
C PHE A 31 -8.88 -8.52 16.04
N ARG A 32 -8.93 -8.22 17.35
CA ARG A 32 -7.92 -7.36 18.00
C ARG A 32 -6.51 -7.93 17.84
N GLN A 33 -6.35 -9.24 18.04
CA GLN A 33 -5.05 -9.89 17.84
C GLN A 33 -4.59 -9.80 16.38
N ALA A 34 -5.49 -10.02 15.43
CA ALA A 34 -5.15 -9.95 14.01
C ALA A 34 -4.69 -8.56 13.56
N ILE A 35 -5.25 -7.48 14.15
CA ILE A 35 -4.76 -6.10 13.94
C ILE A 35 -3.32 -5.97 14.43
N LEU A 36 -3.06 -6.32 15.69
CA LEU A 36 -1.74 -6.21 16.30
C LEU A 36 -0.69 -6.99 15.52
N ASP A 37 -1.04 -8.19 15.05
CA ASP A 37 -0.16 -9.03 14.25
C ASP A 37 0.17 -8.39 12.89
N VAL A 38 -0.82 -7.78 12.22
CA VAL A 38 -0.61 -7.07 10.94
C VAL A 38 0.29 -5.86 11.15
N GLU A 39 0.05 -5.06 12.18
CA GLU A 39 0.88 -3.88 12.50
C GLU A 39 2.32 -4.27 12.80
N ASN A 40 2.52 -5.32 13.62
CA ASN A 40 3.85 -5.84 13.95
C ASN A 40 4.56 -6.38 12.70
N LEU A 41 3.87 -7.11 11.82
CA LEU A 41 4.45 -7.57 10.55
C LEU A 41 4.82 -6.40 9.63
N ARG A 42 3.99 -5.35 9.56
CA ARG A 42 4.29 -4.14 8.78
C ARG A 42 5.51 -3.41 9.33
N GLU A 43 5.65 -3.30 10.64
CA GLU A 43 6.83 -2.72 11.28
C GLU A 43 8.08 -3.53 10.99
N ARG A 44 8.07 -4.85 11.25
CA ARG A 44 9.19 -5.74 10.94
C ARG A 44 9.61 -5.70 9.48
N LEU A 45 8.64 -5.60 8.56
CA LEU A 45 8.93 -5.50 7.14
C LEU A 45 9.60 -4.16 6.79
N ARG A 46 9.16 -3.04 7.41
CA ARG A 46 9.82 -1.74 7.25
C ARG A 46 11.25 -1.76 7.78
N ASP A 47 11.46 -2.33 8.96
CA ASP A 47 12.80 -2.42 9.57
C ASP A 47 13.73 -3.26 8.69
N LEU A 48 13.27 -4.43 8.23
CA LEU A 48 14.04 -5.30 7.34
C LEU A 48 14.39 -4.60 6.02
N ARG A 49 13.47 -3.82 5.45
CA ARG A 49 13.75 -3.00 4.25
C ARG A 49 14.83 -1.97 4.50
N ALA A 50 14.75 -1.27 5.63
CA ALA A 50 15.74 -0.27 6.01
C ALA A 50 17.13 -0.92 6.22
N GLU A 51 17.19 -2.05 6.91
CA GLU A 51 18.43 -2.82 7.10
C GLU A 51 19.05 -3.25 5.76
N GLN A 52 18.23 -3.74 4.82
CA GLN A 52 18.73 -4.10 3.49
C GLN A 52 19.17 -2.90 2.67
N ALA A 53 18.45 -1.78 2.73
CA ALA A 53 18.84 -0.54 2.06
C ALA A 53 20.18 -0.03 2.60
N GLU A 54 20.38 -0.04 3.93
CA GLU A 54 21.66 0.30 4.53
C GLU A 54 22.78 -0.66 4.12
N ALA A 55 22.51 -1.96 4.08
CA ALA A 55 23.49 -2.95 3.63
C ALA A 55 23.89 -2.69 2.16
N ARG A 56 22.92 -2.38 1.28
CA ARG A 56 23.18 -1.99 -0.12
C ARG A 56 24.01 -0.71 -0.21
N ARG A 57 23.65 0.34 0.54
CA ARG A 57 24.42 1.60 0.57
C ARG A 57 25.86 1.37 1.02
N ARG A 58 26.07 0.63 2.11
CA ARG A 58 27.43 0.28 2.59
C ARG A 58 28.21 -0.52 1.55
N TYR A 59 27.55 -1.47 0.88
CA TYR A 59 28.17 -2.24 -0.19
C TYR A 59 28.63 -1.34 -1.34
N TRP A 60 27.76 -0.47 -1.87
CA TRP A 60 28.13 0.41 -2.99
C TRP A 60 29.15 1.49 -2.61
N GLN A 61 29.15 1.96 -1.35
CA GLN A 61 30.22 2.80 -0.82
C GLN A 61 31.59 2.09 -0.86
N GLN A 62 31.63 0.77 -0.61
CA GLN A 62 32.87 -0.02 -0.72
C GLN A 62 33.27 -0.28 -2.19
N VAL A 63 32.30 -0.39 -3.10
CA VAL A 63 32.58 -0.45 -4.55
C VAL A 63 33.24 0.87 -5.01
N GLY A 64 33.00 1.99 -4.33
CA GLY A 64 33.76 3.23 -4.48
C GLY A 64 33.13 4.22 -5.46
N PRO A 65 33.89 5.21 -5.97
CA PRO A 65 33.34 6.44 -6.54
C PRO A 65 32.54 6.24 -7.83
N ALA A 66 32.72 5.11 -8.53
CA ALA A 66 31.93 4.81 -9.72
C ALA A 66 30.44 4.59 -9.40
N ALA A 67 30.12 3.98 -8.25
CA ALA A 67 28.73 3.77 -7.84
C ALA A 67 28.07 5.10 -7.44
N THR A 68 28.78 5.94 -6.68
CA THR A 68 28.36 7.30 -6.35
C THR A 68 28.09 8.13 -7.60
N ALA A 69 28.96 8.05 -8.62
CA ALA A 69 28.75 8.76 -9.87
C ALA A 69 27.46 8.36 -10.61
N VAL A 70 27.06 7.07 -10.56
CA VAL A 70 25.76 6.64 -11.13
C VAL A 70 24.60 7.21 -10.33
N VAL A 71 24.67 7.15 -9.00
CA VAL A 71 23.63 7.70 -8.11
C VAL A 71 23.46 9.20 -8.36
N ASP A 72 24.55 9.96 -8.36
CA ASP A 72 24.55 11.41 -8.62
C ASP A 72 23.98 11.73 -10.01
N ALA A 73 24.40 10.99 -11.04
CA ALA A 73 23.90 11.17 -12.41
C ALA A 73 22.39 10.89 -12.51
N ARG A 74 21.90 9.85 -11.83
CA ARG A 74 20.47 9.49 -11.81
C ARG A 74 19.65 10.52 -11.03
N HIS A 75 20.14 11.04 -9.91
CA HIS A 75 19.47 12.15 -9.21
C HIS A 75 19.40 13.42 -10.06
N ALA A 76 20.43 13.69 -10.86
CA ALA A 76 20.48 14.86 -11.73
C ALA A 76 19.41 14.85 -12.84
N LEU A 77 18.73 13.71 -13.08
CA LEU A 77 17.60 13.63 -14.00
C LEU A 77 16.32 14.26 -13.44
N TYR A 78 16.15 14.27 -12.11
CA TYR A 78 14.89 14.70 -11.49
C TYR A 78 14.47 16.12 -11.88
N PRO A 79 15.33 17.16 -11.77
CA PRO A 79 14.91 18.52 -12.07
C PRO A 79 14.36 18.68 -13.49
N ALA A 80 15.02 18.10 -14.49
CA ALA A 80 14.59 18.19 -15.88
C ALA A 80 13.25 17.46 -16.13
N LEU A 81 13.07 16.28 -15.53
CA LEU A 81 11.82 15.51 -15.64
C LEU A 81 10.66 16.18 -14.90
N GLU A 82 10.91 16.77 -13.72
CA GLU A 82 9.89 17.51 -12.98
C GLU A 82 9.49 18.82 -13.68
N GLU A 83 10.47 19.55 -14.23
CA GLU A 83 10.22 20.77 -15.02
C GLU A 83 9.43 20.46 -16.30
N ALA A 84 9.71 19.33 -16.94
CA ALA A 84 8.96 18.87 -18.11
C ALA A 84 7.47 18.65 -17.81
N LEU A 85 7.10 18.25 -16.59
CA LEU A 85 5.69 18.10 -16.19
C LEU A 85 4.99 19.43 -15.91
N LEU A 86 5.75 20.53 -15.75
CA LEU A 86 5.20 21.86 -15.49
C LEU A 86 4.92 22.64 -16.79
N ILE A 87 5.60 22.30 -17.88
CA ILE A 87 5.46 22.98 -19.17
C ILE A 87 4.34 22.35 -20.01
N SER A 88 3.53 23.17 -20.69
CA SER A 88 2.43 22.69 -21.55
C SER A 88 2.89 22.16 -22.92
N TYR A 89 4.10 21.61 -23.01
CA TYR A 89 4.70 21.12 -24.25
C TYR A 89 4.35 19.65 -24.56
N PHE A 90 4.17 18.85 -23.51
CA PHE A 90 3.94 17.41 -23.60
C PHE A 90 2.45 17.08 -23.63
N SER A 91 2.09 16.02 -24.35
CA SER A 91 0.74 15.46 -24.31
C SER A 91 0.53 14.65 -23.01
N ARG A 92 -0.73 14.38 -22.65
CA ARG A 92 -1.06 13.54 -21.48
C ARG A 92 -0.39 12.17 -21.48
N LEU A 93 -0.19 11.58 -22.66
CA LEU A 93 0.49 10.28 -22.78
C LEU A 93 2.00 10.44 -22.49
N GLU A 94 2.62 11.50 -23.01
CA GLU A 94 4.02 11.82 -22.75
C GLU A 94 4.23 12.18 -21.27
N GLU A 95 3.31 12.93 -20.63
CA GLU A 95 3.33 13.21 -19.18
C GLU A 95 3.27 11.91 -18.35
N GLN A 96 2.45 10.94 -18.75
CA GLN A 96 2.40 9.62 -18.11
C GLN A 96 3.72 8.87 -18.27
N GLN A 97 4.35 8.94 -19.45
CA GLN A 97 5.65 8.33 -19.68
C GLN A 97 6.76 9.02 -18.86
N ILE A 98 6.76 10.35 -18.76
CA ILE A 98 7.69 11.10 -17.90
C ILE A 98 7.51 10.70 -16.44
N THR A 99 6.25 10.56 -15.99
CA THR A 99 5.94 10.08 -14.64
C THR A 99 6.42 8.64 -14.42
N ALA A 100 6.28 7.76 -15.42
CA ALA A 100 6.80 6.40 -15.36
C ALA A 100 8.33 6.38 -15.26
N LEU A 101 9.03 7.27 -16.00
CA LEU A 101 10.48 7.41 -15.91
C LEU A 101 10.95 7.89 -14.54
N LEU A 102 10.26 8.89 -13.95
CA LEU A 102 10.52 9.35 -12.58
C LEU A 102 10.44 8.19 -11.58
N LEU A 103 9.35 7.40 -11.65
CA LEU A 103 9.16 6.24 -10.79
C LEU A 103 10.17 5.11 -11.05
N GLY A 104 10.51 4.85 -12.32
CA GLY A 104 11.50 3.86 -12.71
C GLY A 104 12.91 4.20 -12.20
N ASN A 105 13.29 5.47 -12.30
CA ASN A 105 14.56 5.97 -11.78
C ASN A 105 14.62 5.85 -10.25
N ALA A 106 13.58 6.31 -9.55
CA ALA A 106 13.45 6.20 -8.10
C ALA A 106 13.53 4.74 -7.61
N ARG A 107 12.81 3.83 -8.27
CA ARG A 107 12.87 2.39 -7.95
C ARG A 107 14.24 1.79 -8.21
N THR A 108 14.96 2.25 -9.23
CA THR A 108 16.33 1.80 -9.50
C THR A 108 17.29 2.23 -8.39
N LEU A 109 17.21 3.48 -7.97
CA LEU A 109 18.00 4.05 -6.86
C LEU A 109 17.70 3.33 -5.54
N GLU A 110 16.44 3.08 -5.20
CA GLU A 110 16.04 2.37 -3.97
C GLU A 110 16.44 0.87 -4.00
N ASN A 111 16.13 0.14 -5.07
CA ASN A 111 16.30 -1.31 -5.11
C ASN A 111 17.76 -1.72 -5.32
N ARG A 112 18.50 -1.00 -6.17
CA ARG A 112 19.89 -1.34 -6.50
C ARG A 112 20.85 -0.69 -5.53
N PHE A 113 20.75 0.63 -5.32
CA PHE A 113 21.74 1.39 -4.55
C PHE A 113 21.36 1.55 -3.07
N GLY A 114 20.06 1.42 -2.75
CA GLY A 114 19.56 1.60 -1.39
C GLY A 114 19.33 3.07 -1.03
N GLU A 115 19.22 3.97 -2.00
CA GLU A 115 18.91 5.38 -1.74
C GLU A 115 17.47 5.56 -1.24
N ASP A 116 17.24 6.64 -0.48
CA ASP A 116 15.91 6.97 0.04
C ASP A 116 15.14 7.85 -0.96
N GLU A 117 14.29 7.20 -1.76
CA GLU A 117 13.48 7.84 -2.81
C GLU A 117 11.99 7.88 -2.45
N GLY A 118 11.66 7.67 -1.17
CA GLY A 118 10.28 7.52 -0.73
C GLY A 118 9.40 8.74 -1.03
N GLU A 119 9.96 9.95 -1.01
CA GLU A 119 9.23 11.18 -1.30
C GLU A 119 8.84 11.29 -2.78
N ILE A 120 9.79 11.03 -3.70
CA ILE A 120 9.53 11.01 -5.15
C ILE A 120 8.50 9.94 -5.49
N ILE A 121 8.65 8.74 -4.94
CA ILE A 121 7.71 7.64 -5.16
C ILE A 121 6.31 8.04 -4.66
N ARG A 122 6.17 8.63 -3.47
CA ARG A 122 4.87 9.06 -2.96
C ARG A 122 4.24 10.18 -3.79
N LYS A 123 5.06 11.11 -4.30
CA LYS A 123 4.60 12.26 -5.10
C LYS A 123 4.05 11.83 -6.46
N TYR A 124 4.70 10.87 -7.11
CA TYR A 124 4.41 10.49 -8.49
C TYR A 124 3.74 9.12 -8.64
N ALA A 125 3.68 8.31 -7.57
CA ALA A 125 2.90 7.09 -7.60
C ALA A 125 1.44 7.46 -7.89
N PRO A 126 0.76 6.69 -8.76
CA PRO A 126 -0.64 6.97 -9.05
C PRO A 126 -1.42 7.00 -7.73
N ALA A 127 -1.96 8.18 -7.40
CA ALA A 127 -2.89 8.37 -6.30
C ALA A 127 -4.16 7.58 -6.63
N GLY A 128 -4.16 6.28 -6.35
CA GLY A 128 -5.24 5.38 -6.75
C GLY A 128 -4.81 4.06 -7.38
N GLY A 129 -3.70 3.45 -6.97
CA GLY A 129 -3.82 2.02 -6.67
C GLY A 129 -4.72 1.92 -5.44
N PRO A 130 -5.74 1.06 -5.38
CA PRO A 130 -6.57 0.97 -4.19
C PRO A 130 -5.63 0.85 -3.01
N ARG A 131 -5.73 1.79 -2.06
CA ARG A 131 -5.31 1.50 -0.70
C ARG A 131 -6.07 0.22 -0.40
N GLN A 132 -5.37 -0.90 -0.49
CA GLN A 132 -5.90 -2.19 -0.05
C GLN A 132 -6.04 -2.04 1.46
N GLU A 133 -7.08 -1.34 1.88
CA GLU A 133 -7.97 -1.81 2.91
C GLU A 133 -8.65 -3.04 2.32
N ALA A 134 -7.85 -4.09 2.07
CA ALA A 134 -8.31 -5.37 1.57
C ALA A 134 -9.00 -6.05 2.75
N PHE A 135 -10.23 -5.63 2.98
CA PHE A 135 -11.17 -6.28 3.87
C PHE A 135 -12.34 -6.80 3.06
N GLY A 136 -12.15 -7.94 2.41
CA GLY A 136 -13.26 -8.72 1.88
C GLY A 136 -12.87 -9.70 0.76
N PRO A 137 -13.35 -10.96 0.82
CA PRO A 137 -13.32 -11.86 -0.33
C PRO A 137 -14.49 -11.56 -1.27
N GLU A 138 -14.21 -11.45 -2.58
CA GLU A 138 -15.23 -11.41 -3.64
C GLU A 138 -16.06 -12.72 -3.65
N PRO A 139 -17.39 -12.65 -3.83
CA PRO A 139 -18.16 -13.75 -4.35
C PRO A 139 -18.48 -13.56 -5.85
N GLU A 140 -18.33 -14.63 -6.62
CA GLU A 140 -18.58 -14.68 -8.05
C GLU A 140 -20.03 -14.33 -8.46
N ALA A 141 -20.11 -13.48 -9.49
CA ALA A 141 -21.06 -13.44 -10.60
C ALA A 141 -22.54 -13.84 -10.39
N SER A 142 -23.44 -12.91 -10.75
CA SER A 142 -24.72 -13.25 -11.40
C SER A 142 -25.15 -12.16 -12.39
N LYS A 143 -25.43 -12.61 -13.61
CA LYS A 143 -25.81 -11.77 -14.77
C LYS A 143 -27.23 -11.24 -14.59
N VAL A 144 -27.42 -9.92 -14.70
CA VAL A 144 -28.73 -9.36 -15.05
C VAL A 144 -28.55 -8.40 -16.22
N SER A 145 -29.32 -8.69 -17.27
CA SER A 145 -29.42 -7.93 -18.51
C SER A 145 -30.41 -6.78 -18.30
N THR A 146 -29.99 -5.54 -18.52
CA THR A 146 -30.90 -4.40 -18.66
C THR A 146 -30.58 -3.64 -19.93
N THR A 147 -31.65 -3.39 -20.68
CA THR A 147 -31.74 -2.84 -22.04
C THR A 147 -31.34 -1.36 -22.12
N GLU A 148 -30.52 -1.02 -23.12
CA GLU A 148 -30.08 0.34 -23.45
C GLU A 148 -31.18 1.18 -24.16
N PRO A 149 -31.22 2.51 -23.97
CA PRO A 149 -31.87 3.44 -24.92
C PRO A 149 -31.00 3.66 -26.17
N ALA A 150 -31.65 3.76 -27.32
CA ALA A 150 -31.02 3.83 -28.65
C ALA A 150 -30.25 5.14 -28.90
N PHE A 151 -29.02 5.01 -29.42
CA PHE A 151 -28.18 6.10 -29.91
C PHE A 151 -28.78 6.74 -31.18
N ILE A 152 -28.96 8.07 -31.18
CA ILE A 152 -29.40 8.85 -32.33
C ILE A 152 -28.16 9.50 -32.97
N PRO A 153 -27.77 9.12 -34.20
CA PRO A 153 -26.61 9.68 -34.88
C PRO A 153 -26.84 11.10 -35.42
N ASP A 154 -25.82 11.95 -35.34
CA ASP A 154 -25.78 13.30 -35.94
C ASP A 154 -25.64 13.20 -37.47
N PRO A 155 -26.58 13.75 -38.26
CA PRO A 155 -26.63 13.61 -39.71
C PRO A 155 -25.60 14.47 -40.48
N SER A 156 -24.76 15.26 -39.81
CA SER A 156 -23.82 16.18 -40.47
C SER A 156 -22.46 15.58 -40.87
N LEU A 157 -22.15 14.35 -40.47
CA LEU A 157 -20.83 13.73 -40.66
C LEU A 157 -20.73 12.81 -41.91
N PRO A 158 -19.56 12.62 -42.54
CA PRO A 158 -19.35 11.66 -43.62
C PRO A 158 -19.57 10.19 -43.19
N PRO A 159 -20.05 9.29 -44.08
CA PRO A 159 -20.43 7.90 -43.72
C PRO A 159 -19.32 7.05 -43.09
N HIS A 160 -18.07 7.27 -43.47
CA HIS A 160 -16.91 6.55 -42.92
C HIS A 160 -16.54 7.03 -41.51
N GLU A 161 -16.80 8.31 -41.21
CA GLU A 161 -16.55 8.92 -39.92
C GLU A 161 -17.66 8.59 -38.91
N GLN A 162 -18.90 8.48 -39.38
CA GLN A 162 -20.02 7.95 -38.59
C GLN A 162 -19.80 6.49 -38.18
N ALA A 163 -19.28 5.65 -39.10
CA ALA A 163 -18.95 4.26 -38.80
C ALA A 163 -17.80 4.14 -37.78
N ALA A 164 -16.78 5.00 -37.89
CA ALA A 164 -15.67 5.06 -36.94
C ALA A 164 -16.09 5.61 -35.56
N ALA A 165 -16.96 6.62 -35.53
CA ALA A 165 -17.53 7.17 -34.30
C ALA A 165 -18.47 6.17 -33.60
N ALA A 166 -19.32 5.47 -34.34
CA ALA A 166 -20.17 4.40 -33.81
C ALA A 166 -19.33 3.22 -33.28
N ALA A 167 -18.23 2.86 -33.96
CA ALA A 167 -17.30 1.84 -33.49
C ALA A 167 -16.53 2.28 -32.23
N ARG A 168 -16.13 3.56 -32.12
CA ARG A 168 -15.44 4.13 -30.94
C ARG A 168 -16.36 4.34 -29.75
N ALA A 169 -17.60 4.78 -29.97
CA ALA A 169 -18.62 4.90 -28.93
C ALA A 169 -19.05 3.55 -28.37
N ARG A 170 -19.18 2.52 -29.23
CA ARG A 170 -19.37 1.13 -28.81
C ARG A 170 -18.14 0.60 -28.07
N ARG A 171 -16.91 0.93 -28.50
CA ARG A 171 -15.62 0.55 -27.87
C ARG A 171 -15.25 1.22 -26.56
N LYS A 172 -16.09 2.10 -25.99
CA LYS A 172 -16.14 2.31 -24.52
C LYS A 172 -16.79 1.09 -23.82
N THR A 173 -16.43 -0.10 -24.32
CA THR A 173 -17.12 -1.39 -24.27
C THR A 173 -16.91 -2.05 -22.93
N LYS A 174 -18.00 -2.45 -22.26
CA LYS A 174 -18.19 -3.61 -21.36
C LYS A 174 -17.18 -3.87 -20.23
N ALA A 175 -15.87 -3.83 -20.46
CA ALA A 175 -14.82 -3.90 -19.45
C ALA A 175 -14.85 -2.68 -18.52
N GLN A 176 -14.84 -1.45 -19.06
CA GLN A 176 -14.96 -0.22 -18.25
C GLN A 176 -16.27 -0.18 -17.46
N ARG A 177 -17.40 -0.59 -18.07
CA ARG A 177 -18.69 -0.68 -17.36
C ARG A 177 -18.74 -1.80 -16.32
N LYS A 178 -18.00 -2.90 -16.52
CA LYS A 178 -17.88 -4.00 -15.55
C LYS A 178 -17.02 -3.58 -14.37
N GLU A 179 -15.96 -2.84 -14.64
CA GLU A 179 -15.06 -2.25 -13.64
C GLU A 179 -15.78 -1.15 -12.83
N GLU A 180 -16.51 -0.26 -13.48
CA GLU A 180 -17.36 0.74 -12.83
C GLU A 180 -18.49 0.09 -12.01
N ALA A 181 -19.14 -0.96 -12.54
CA ALA A 181 -20.19 -1.68 -11.81
C ALA A 181 -19.63 -2.50 -10.62
N ALA A 182 -18.43 -3.06 -10.75
CA ALA A 182 -17.73 -3.73 -9.66
C ALA A 182 -17.35 -2.72 -8.58
N ALA A 183 -16.72 -1.60 -8.95
CA ALA A 183 -16.37 -0.53 -8.03
C ALA A 183 -17.58 0.08 -7.32
N GLN A 184 -18.71 0.26 -8.02
CA GLN A 184 -19.97 0.72 -7.41
C GLN A 184 -20.57 -0.33 -6.47
N ALA A 185 -20.49 -1.62 -6.80
CA ALA A 185 -20.94 -2.69 -5.92
C ALA A 185 -20.08 -2.77 -4.65
N ASP A 186 -18.77 -2.62 -4.78
CA ASP A 186 -17.82 -2.60 -3.67
C ASP A 186 -18.09 -1.40 -2.76
N GLN A 187 -18.27 -0.20 -3.33
CA GLN A 187 -18.65 1.00 -2.57
C GLN A 187 -19.97 0.82 -1.82
N GLN A 188 -21.01 0.30 -2.48
CA GLN A 188 -22.30 0.05 -1.83
C GLN A 188 -22.19 -0.99 -0.70
N GLN A 189 -21.36 -2.03 -0.87
CA GLN A 189 -21.11 -3.00 0.18
C GLN A 189 -20.37 -2.39 1.36
N LEU A 190 -19.33 -1.60 1.12
CA LEU A 190 -18.58 -0.88 2.15
C LEU A 190 -19.47 0.09 2.93
N GLU A 191 -20.26 0.92 2.23
CA GLU A 191 -21.24 1.82 2.85
C GLU A 191 -22.30 1.07 3.66
N SER A 192 -22.79 -0.06 3.15
CA SER A 192 -23.78 -0.89 3.85
C SER A 192 -23.21 -1.51 5.12
N ASN A 193 -21.93 -1.89 5.09
CA ASN A 193 -21.20 -2.44 6.24
C ASN A 193 -20.96 -1.33 7.28
N ALA A 194 -20.45 -0.17 6.87
CA ALA A 194 -20.18 0.97 7.74
C ALA A 194 -21.46 1.45 8.46
N LYS A 195 -22.57 1.57 7.74
CA LYS A 195 -23.88 1.95 8.32
C LYS A 195 -24.40 0.92 9.31
N THR A 196 -24.18 -0.37 9.04
CA THR A 196 -24.59 -1.46 9.93
C THR A 196 -23.78 -1.44 11.22
N ILE A 197 -22.46 -1.27 11.12
CA ILE A 197 -21.54 -1.16 12.27
C ILE A 197 -21.85 0.09 13.10
N TYR A 198 -22.04 1.25 12.45
CA TYR A 198 -22.43 2.48 13.12
C TYR A 198 -23.72 2.32 13.92
N ARG A 199 -24.76 1.70 13.32
CA ARG A 199 -26.03 1.44 14.01
C ARG A 199 -25.85 0.53 15.23
N GLN A 200 -24.98 -0.48 15.13
CA GLN A 200 -24.68 -1.39 16.26
C GLN A 200 -23.95 -0.64 17.38
N LEU A 201 -22.93 0.17 17.05
CA LEU A 201 -22.21 1.00 18.02
C LEU A 201 -23.10 2.03 18.71
N ALA A 202 -23.93 2.73 17.93
CA ALA A 202 -24.90 3.71 18.44
C ALA A 202 -25.90 3.07 19.42
N ARG A 203 -26.33 1.83 19.18
CA ARG A 203 -27.25 1.10 20.08
C ARG A 203 -26.60 0.79 21.43
N VAL A 204 -25.31 0.47 21.45
CA VAL A 204 -24.58 0.11 22.69
C VAL A 204 -24.18 1.35 23.49
N HIS A 205 -23.82 2.45 22.82
CA HIS A 205 -23.29 3.65 23.45
C HIS A 205 -24.27 4.82 23.57
N HIS A 206 -25.56 4.61 23.32
CA HIS A 206 -26.54 5.69 23.39
C HIS A 206 -26.63 6.30 24.82
N PRO A 207 -26.47 7.62 24.98
CA PRO A 207 -26.45 8.28 26.29
C PRO A 207 -27.81 8.29 27.00
N ASP A 208 -28.94 8.16 26.29
CA ASP A 208 -30.30 8.12 26.89
C ASP A 208 -30.57 6.89 27.78
N LEU A 209 -29.75 5.83 27.66
CA LEU A 209 -29.95 4.60 28.42
C LEU A 209 -29.31 4.65 29.82
N GLU A 210 -28.56 5.70 30.14
CA GLU A 210 -27.78 5.79 31.38
C GLU A 210 -28.35 6.85 32.33
N ARG A 211 -28.61 6.47 33.60
CA ARG A 211 -29.15 7.37 34.63
C ARG A 211 -28.07 8.03 35.50
N ASP A 212 -26.84 7.54 35.41
CA ASP A 212 -25.69 8.03 36.15
C ASP A 212 -24.99 9.14 35.33
N PRO A 213 -24.89 10.38 35.85
CA PRO A 213 -24.38 11.53 35.09
C PRO A 213 -22.92 11.36 34.67
N GLU A 214 -22.08 10.68 35.46
CA GLU A 214 -20.66 10.48 35.10
C GLU A 214 -20.52 9.47 33.96
N LYS A 215 -21.30 8.38 34.00
CA LYS A 215 -21.33 7.37 32.92
C LYS A 215 -21.99 7.89 31.65
N GLN A 216 -22.97 8.79 31.78
CA GLN A 216 -23.60 9.46 30.64
C GLN A 216 -22.61 10.35 29.90
N ALA A 217 -21.76 11.10 30.61
CA ALA A 217 -20.69 11.88 30.01
C ALA A 217 -19.68 11.00 29.26
N ALA A 218 -19.27 9.87 29.85
CA ALA A 218 -18.38 8.90 29.21
C ALA A 218 -19.00 8.30 27.92
N LYS A 219 -20.27 7.90 27.96
CA LYS A 219 -20.99 7.40 26.78
C LYS A 219 -21.18 8.47 25.70
N THR A 220 -21.40 9.72 26.08
CA THR A 220 -21.51 10.84 25.14
C THR A 220 -20.20 11.07 24.39
N ALA A 221 -19.06 11.05 25.10
CA ALA A 221 -17.74 11.15 24.48
C ALA A 221 -17.46 9.98 23.52
N GLN A 222 -17.88 8.77 23.88
CA GLN A 222 -17.72 7.59 23.03
C GLN A 222 -18.61 7.66 21.78
N MET A 223 -19.85 8.13 21.91
CA MET A 223 -20.77 8.35 20.79
C MET A 223 -20.25 9.43 19.83
N GLN A 224 -19.64 10.50 20.35
CA GLN A 224 -18.99 11.53 19.51
C GLN A 224 -17.88 10.91 18.66
N ARG A 225 -16.98 10.12 19.26
CA ARG A 225 -15.92 9.41 18.50
C ARG A 225 -16.47 8.47 17.43
N ILE A 226 -17.55 7.75 17.73
CA ILE A 226 -18.22 6.87 16.75
C ILE A 226 -18.77 7.69 15.58
N THR A 227 -19.37 8.86 15.87
CA THR A 227 -19.94 9.75 14.85
C THR A 227 -18.85 10.37 13.99
N GLU A 228 -17.76 10.85 14.60
CA GLU A 228 -16.59 11.39 13.89
C GLU A 228 -15.97 10.36 12.95
N ALA A 229 -15.79 9.12 13.41
CA ALA A 229 -15.26 8.04 12.58
C ALA A 229 -16.21 7.68 11.42
N TYR A 230 -17.53 7.72 11.65
CA TYR A 230 -18.52 7.48 10.59
C TYR A 230 -18.56 8.61 9.56
N GLU A 231 -18.50 9.87 10.01
CA GLU A 231 -18.46 11.04 9.10
C GLU A 231 -17.16 11.09 8.28
N ALA A 232 -16.06 10.57 8.83
CA ALA A 232 -14.78 10.44 8.14
C ALA A 232 -14.68 9.21 7.22
N ASP A 233 -15.73 8.37 7.14
CA ASP A 233 -15.73 7.07 6.45
C ASP A 233 -14.59 6.13 6.92
N ASP A 234 -14.20 6.24 8.19
CA ASP A 234 -13.12 5.47 8.79
C ASP A 234 -13.65 4.13 9.34
N LEU A 235 -13.85 3.19 8.42
CA LEU A 235 -14.32 1.84 8.71
C LEU A 235 -13.40 1.10 9.69
N TYR A 236 -12.09 1.36 9.65
CA TYR A 236 -11.12 0.74 10.54
C TYR A 236 -11.38 1.14 12.00
N THR A 237 -11.52 2.44 12.26
CA THR A 237 -11.82 2.96 13.60
C THR A 237 -13.18 2.46 14.10
N LEU A 238 -14.19 2.37 13.23
CA LEU A 238 -15.48 1.78 13.58
C LEU A 238 -15.37 0.30 13.99
N LEU A 239 -14.60 -0.51 13.27
CA LEU A 239 -14.39 -1.92 13.61
C LEU A 239 -13.58 -2.10 14.91
N GLN A 240 -12.58 -1.24 15.15
CA GLN A 240 -11.82 -1.26 16.39
C GLN A 240 -12.74 -0.94 17.59
N LEU A 241 -13.56 0.11 17.48
CA LEU A 241 -14.54 0.46 18.50
C LEU A 241 -15.54 -0.69 18.74
N LEU A 242 -15.97 -1.37 17.67
CA LEU A 242 -16.88 -2.53 17.74
C LEU A 242 -16.22 -3.73 18.44
N ALA A 243 -14.91 -3.92 18.22
CA ALA A 243 -14.17 -4.96 18.89
C ALA A 243 -13.95 -4.64 20.37
N GLU A 244 -13.86 -3.36 20.76
CA GLU A 244 -13.70 -2.88 22.14
C GLU A 244 -15.00 -2.87 22.95
N THR A 245 -16.16 -2.83 22.29
CA THR A 245 -17.47 -2.95 22.94
C THR A 245 -17.67 -4.28 23.68
N GLY A 246 -18.51 -4.27 24.72
CA GLY A 246 -18.94 -5.45 25.48
C GLY A 246 -19.64 -6.54 24.64
N PRO A 247 -20.24 -7.58 25.26
CA PRO A 247 -20.64 -8.80 24.56
C PRO A 247 -21.55 -8.49 23.35
N ALA A 248 -21.04 -8.87 22.18
CA ALA A 248 -21.61 -8.67 20.87
C ALA A 248 -22.74 -9.67 20.58
N ASP A 249 -23.75 -9.24 19.84
CA ASP A 249 -24.75 -10.14 19.23
C ASP A 249 -24.06 -11.00 18.13
N SER A 250 -24.64 -12.15 17.76
CA SER A 250 -24.03 -13.08 16.79
C SER A 250 -23.72 -12.45 15.43
N GLU A 251 -24.52 -11.46 15.00
CA GLU A 251 -24.28 -10.72 13.76
C GLU A 251 -22.97 -9.91 13.80
N THR A 252 -22.63 -9.34 14.96
CA THR A 252 -21.39 -8.60 15.17
C THR A 252 -20.17 -9.52 15.16
N ASP A 253 -20.30 -10.70 15.78
CA ASP A 253 -19.25 -11.72 15.74
C ASP A 253 -19.01 -12.24 14.30
N ASP A 254 -20.08 -12.41 13.51
CA ASP A 254 -19.97 -12.80 12.10
C ASP A 254 -19.27 -11.74 11.24
N VAL A 255 -19.56 -10.46 11.49
CA VAL A 255 -18.86 -9.34 10.85
C VAL A 255 -17.38 -9.40 11.23
N LEU A 256 -17.04 -9.37 12.53
CA LEU A 256 -15.66 -9.40 13.00
C LEU A 256 -14.89 -10.63 12.47
N ALA A 257 -15.53 -11.79 12.36
CA ALA A 257 -14.92 -12.99 11.81
C ALA A 257 -14.56 -12.86 10.32
N ARG A 258 -15.41 -12.21 9.51
CA ARG A 258 -15.10 -11.94 8.09
C ARG A 258 -13.90 -11.02 7.96
N TYR A 259 -13.86 -9.94 8.73
CA TYR A 259 -12.76 -8.99 8.72
C TYR A 259 -11.46 -9.64 9.24
N THR A 260 -11.54 -10.45 10.29
CA THR A 260 -10.40 -11.23 10.80
C THR A 260 -9.80 -12.14 9.72
N ARG A 261 -10.62 -12.80 8.89
CA ARG A 261 -10.12 -13.63 7.79
C ARG A 261 -9.34 -12.81 6.76
N ALA A 262 -9.80 -11.60 6.44
CA ALA A 262 -9.08 -10.73 5.53
C ALA A 262 -7.75 -10.24 6.13
N LEU A 263 -7.71 -9.91 7.43
CA LEU A 263 -6.44 -9.61 8.13
C LEU A 263 -5.48 -10.80 8.09
N LEU A 264 -5.96 -12.03 8.29
CA LEU A 264 -5.10 -13.22 8.21
C LEU A 264 -4.54 -13.44 6.80
N GLN A 265 -5.31 -13.15 5.76
CA GLN A 265 -4.82 -13.16 4.38
C GLN A 265 -3.73 -12.10 4.19
N GLN A 266 -3.94 -10.89 4.72
CA GLN A 266 -2.93 -9.84 4.69
C GLN A 266 -1.66 -10.23 5.44
N GLN A 267 -1.77 -10.85 6.62
CA GLN A 267 -0.61 -11.37 7.35
C GLN A 267 0.16 -12.40 6.52
N THR A 268 -0.54 -13.25 5.77
CA THR A 268 0.08 -14.26 4.90
C THR A 268 0.87 -13.59 3.78
N GLN A 269 0.29 -12.57 3.14
CA GLN A 269 0.96 -11.76 2.12
C GLN A 269 2.19 -11.04 2.68
N LEU A 270 2.08 -10.37 3.83
CA LEU A 270 3.20 -9.69 4.48
C LEU A 270 4.33 -10.66 4.87
N LYS A 271 3.98 -11.87 5.33
CA LYS A 271 4.97 -12.93 5.62
C LYS A 271 5.66 -13.44 4.35
N GLN A 272 4.93 -13.59 3.25
CA GLN A 272 5.49 -13.95 1.96
C GLN A 272 6.46 -12.88 1.47
N GLU A 273 6.04 -11.62 1.49
CA GLU A 273 6.86 -10.47 1.11
C GLU A 273 8.13 -10.36 1.97
N MET A 274 8.02 -10.58 3.29
CA MET A 274 9.17 -10.64 4.18
C MET A 274 10.11 -11.81 3.83
N ASN A 275 9.57 -12.99 3.49
CA ASN A 275 10.38 -14.14 3.09
C ASN A 275 11.07 -13.91 1.74
N GLU A 276 10.37 -13.32 0.77
CA GLU A 276 10.95 -12.91 -0.51
C GLU A 276 12.05 -11.87 -0.31
N LEU A 277 11.87 -10.94 0.62
CA LEU A 277 12.91 -9.97 0.93
C LEU A 277 14.14 -10.66 1.56
N LYS A 278 13.95 -11.60 2.49
CA LYS A 278 15.04 -12.32 3.17
C LYS A 278 15.79 -13.31 2.28
N TYR A 279 15.07 -14.05 1.43
CA TYR A 279 15.59 -15.20 0.69
C TYR A 279 15.54 -15.03 -0.83
N GLY A 280 15.01 -13.92 -1.33
CA GLY A 280 14.92 -13.61 -2.74
C GLY A 280 16.26 -13.20 -3.36
N ALA A 281 16.23 -12.99 -4.68
CA ALA A 281 17.40 -12.77 -5.51
C ALA A 281 18.28 -11.57 -5.08
N GLN A 282 17.70 -10.57 -4.41
CA GLN A 282 18.42 -9.40 -3.89
C GLN A 282 19.38 -9.70 -2.72
N GLY A 283 19.27 -10.85 -2.05
CA GLY A 283 20.13 -11.21 -0.92
C GLY A 283 21.54 -11.68 -1.29
N PHE A 284 21.85 -11.83 -2.57
CA PHE A 284 23.02 -12.59 -3.04
C PHE A 284 24.08 -11.73 -3.74
N MET A 285 24.43 -10.57 -3.19
CA MET A 285 25.55 -9.79 -3.69
C MET A 285 26.84 -10.25 -2.96
N LEU A 286 27.58 -11.15 -3.62
CA LEU A 286 28.94 -11.63 -3.34
C LEU A 286 29.08 -12.90 -2.48
N SER A 287 28.69 -14.03 -3.04
CA SER A 287 29.24 -15.34 -2.67
C SER A 287 30.21 -15.82 -3.76
N GLY A 288 31.49 -15.42 -3.67
CA GLY A 288 32.54 -15.82 -4.59
C GLY A 288 33.91 -15.94 -3.91
N THR A 289 34.88 -16.61 -4.54
CA THR A 289 36.26 -16.70 -4.03
C THR A 289 37.11 -15.52 -4.51
N GLY A 290 38.08 -15.07 -3.69
CA GLY A 290 38.71 -13.74 -3.80
C GLY A 290 39.28 -13.32 -5.17
N LYS A 291 39.83 -14.22 -5.98
CA LYS A 291 40.35 -13.87 -7.32
C LYS A 291 39.26 -13.64 -8.36
N LYS A 292 38.15 -14.39 -8.29
CA LYS A 292 36.99 -14.18 -9.17
C LYS A 292 36.26 -12.90 -8.76
N GLN A 293 36.11 -12.68 -7.45
CA GLN A 293 35.53 -11.45 -6.91
C GLN A 293 36.29 -10.19 -7.34
N GLU A 294 37.63 -10.23 -7.38
CA GLU A 294 38.39 -9.06 -7.81
C GLU A 294 38.17 -8.73 -9.29
N LEU A 295 38.11 -9.74 -10.16
CA LEU A 295 37.84 -9.54 -11.59
C LEU A 295 36.41 -9.02 -11.82
N GLU A 296 35.43 -9.62 -11.14
CA GLU A 296 34.03 -9.20 -11.16
C GLU A 296 33.88 -7.76 -10.66
N LEU A 297 34.57 -7.39 -9.57
CA LEU A 297 34.55 -6.01 -9.06
C LEU A 297 35.16 -5.01 -10.05
N ARG A 298 36.22 -5.39 -10.78
CA ARG A 298 36.82 -4.53 -11.82
C ARG A 298 35.92 -4.40 -13.05
N GLN A 299 35.19 -5.44 -13.43
CA GLN A 299 34.17 -5.37 -14.49
C GLN A 299 33.03 -4.47 -14.03
N LEU A 300 32.46 -4.73 -12.86
CA LEU A 300 31.40 -3.94 -12.26
C LEU A 300 31.75 -2.45 -12.18
N LYS A 301 32.96 -2.10 -11.76
CA LYS A 301 33.43 -0.70 -11.72
C LYS A 301 33.50 -0.04 -13.10
N ARG A 302 33.84 -0.80 -14.15
CA ARG A 302 33.85 -0.28 -15.53
C ARG A 302 32.43 -0.09 -16.03
N ASP A 303 31.55 -1.05 -15.77
CA ASP A 303 30.16 -1.00 -16.19
C ASP A 303 29.43 0.16 -15.50
N LEU A 304 29.67 0.37 -14.20
CA LEU A 304 29.16 1.54 -13.47
C LEU A 304 29.63 2.87 -14.05
N ARG A 305 30.89 2.97 -14.49
CA ARG A 305 31.39 4.22 -15.11
C ARG A 305 30.72 4.47 -16.45
N ALA A 306 30.60 3.43 -17.28
CA ALA A 306 29.90 3.54 -18.55
C ALA A 306 28.42 3.89 -18.35
N GLU A 307 27.77 3.32 -17.33
CA GLU A 307 26.40 3.67 -16.94
C GLU A 307 26.30 5.13 -16.48
N ALA A 308 27.21 5.62 -15.64
CA ALA A 308 27.22 7.01 -15.21
C ALA A 308 27.37 7.97 -16.40
N GLU A 309 28.29 7.68 -17.32
CA GLU A 309 28.49 8.47 -18.54
C GLU A 309 27.23 8.46 -19.43
N TYR A 310 26.59 7.30 -19.58
CA TYR A 310 25.34 7.17 -20.33
C TYR A 310 24.21 7.99 -19.70
N VAL A 311 23.98 7.85 -18.39
CA VAL A 311 22.93 8.58 -17.67
C VAL A 311 23.19 10.08 -17.71
N GLN A 312 24.45 10.53 -17.59
CA GLN A 312 24.82 11.93 -17.74
C GLN A 312 24.52 12.46 -19.15
N HIS A 313 24.82 11.66 -20.17
CA HIS A 313 24.50 12.04 -21.55
C HIS A 313 22.98 12.15 -21.76
N VAL A 314 22.20 11.19 -21.23
CA VAL A 314 20.73 11.27 -21.23
C VAL A 314 20.26 12.53 -20.51
N GLY A 315 20.84 12.86 -19.35
CA GLY A 315 20.56 14.09 -18.61
C GLY A 315 20.75 15.37 -19.44
N GLN A 316 21.78 15.41 -20.28
CA GLN A 316 22.00 16.53 -21.21
C GLN A 316 20.95 16.59 -22.32
N LEU A 317 20.54 15.44 -22.86
CA LEU A 317 19.51 15.37 -23.91
C LEU A 317 18.13 15.80 -23.41
N ILE A 318 17.75 15.38 -22.19
CA ILE A 318 16.44 15.72 -21.62
C ILE A 318 16.35 17.14 -21.07
N GLY A 319 17.47 17.87 -21.00
CA GLY A 319 17.48 19.28 -20.61
C GLY A 319 16.71 20.18 -21.59
N GLU A 320 16.52 19.73 -22.83
CA GLU A 320 15.68 20.39 -23.82
C GLU A 320 14.40 19.57 -24.06
N ALA A 321 13.24 20.25 -24.18
CA ALA A 321 11.95 19.58 -24.31
C ALA A 321 11.85 18.71 -25.59
N GLU A 322 12.54 19.09 -26.67
CA GLU A 322 12.63 18.29 -27.90
C GLU A 322 13.43 17.00 -27.67
N GLY A 323 14.58 17.09 -27.00
CA GLY A 323 15.41 15.92 -26.69
C GLY A 323 14.71 14.92 -25.77
N LEU A 324 13.94 15.38 -24.78
CA LEU A 324 13.10 14.51 -23.96
C LEU A 324 12.01 13.80 -24.79
N ARG A 325 11.33 14.51 -25.71
CA ARG A 325 10.33 13.88 -26.59
C ARG A 325 10.94 12.79 -27.48
N ASP A 326 12.13 13.01 -28.01
CA ASP A 326 12.81 12.01 -28.83
C ASP A 326 13.26 10.80 -28.02
N LEU A 327 13.72 11.00 -26.78
CA LEU A 327 13.99 9.90 -25.85
C LEU A 327 12.73 9.08 -25.55
N LEU A 328 11.60 9.73 -25.24
CA LEU A 328 10.32 9.04 -24.99
C LEU A 328 9.89 8.19 -26.20
N ARG A 329 10.10 8.69 -27.41
CA ARG A 329 9.83 7.94 -28.65
C ARG A 329 10.73 6.71 -28.77
N GLN A 330 12.03 6.85 -28.54
CA GLN A 330 12.97 5.73 -28.59
C GLN A 330 12.61 4.65 -27.57
N LEU A 331 12.38 5.04 -26.31
CA LEU A 331 11.96 4.13 -25.25
C LEU A 331 10.65 3.41 -25.59
N SER A 332 9.66 4.14 -26.13
CA SER A 332 8.40 3.52 -26.56
C SER A 332 8.57 2.54 -27.73
N ALA A 333 9.53 2.79 -28.64
CA ALA A 333 9.83 1.90 -29.76
C ALA A 333 10.53 0.61 -29.31
N GLU A 334 11.34 0.71 -28.24
CA GLU A 334 12.00 -0.43 -27.61
C GLU A 334 11.11 -1.16 -26.58
N GLY A 335 9.97 -0.57 -26.22
CA GLY A 335 9.06 -1.11 -25.21
C GLY A 335 9.62 -1.02 -23.79
N LEU A 336 10.49 -0.03 -23.54
CA LEU A 336 11.11 0.21 -22.24
C LEU A 336 10.44 1.39 -21.54
N ASP A 337 10.16 1.22 -20.24
CA ASP A 337 9.55 2.26 -19.39
C ASP A 337 10.58 2.97 -18.48
N HIS A 338 11.86 2.61 -18.57
CA HIS A 338 12.95 3.12 -17.72
C HIS A 338 14.30 3.15 -18.47
N ILE A 339 15.23 3.97 -17.97
CA ILE A 339 16.60 4.19 -18.48
C ILE A 339 17.63 3.33 -17.76
#